data_AF-A0A965QAU3-F1
#
_entry.id   AF-A0A965QAU3-F1
#
_cell.length_a   1.000
_cell.length_b   1.000
_cell.length_c   1.000
_cell.angle_alpha   90.00
_cell.angle_beta   90.00
_cell.angle_gamma   90.00
#
_symmetry.space_group_name_H-M   'P 1'
#
loop_
_entity.id
_entity.type
_entity.pdbx_description
1 polymer ?
#
loop_
_entity_poly.entity_id
_entity_poly.type
_entity_poly.pdbx_seq_one_letter_code
_entity_poly.pdbx_strand_id
1 'polypeptide(L)'
;MSAGALYLVSTPIGNLGDLSPRAIEVLQSVETILAEDTRHSRPMLDRFDVHTPLLAHHEHNEAKSTPALVVRLVGGARLALISDAGTPLLSDPGARLVRAAIDAGVTIVPIPGASALLAALVGSGLDATRFTFYGFLARKGKERSSAVREVVESRHKDFAIGARLRTFGHWADYSLASEQSGLFQKLPVEDDIDLPAYLAMGGPNGWTAYAGIVDVGKAKKGETVVVSAAAGATGSL
;
A
#
# COMPACT_ATOMS: atom_id res chain seq x y z
N MET A 1 24.25 13.92 23.71
CA MET A 1 23.39 12.72 23.69
C MET A 1 23.24 12.30 22.23
N SER A 2 23.34 11.00 21.91
CA SER A 2 23.06 10.53 20.56
C SER A 2 21.60 10.80 20.22
N ALA A 3 21.31 11.36 19.05
CA ALA A 3 19.93 11.48 18.58
C ALA A 3 19.32 10.07 18.38
N GLY A 4 18.05 9.91 18.76
CA GLY A 4 17.30 8.69 18.52
C GLY A 4 16.93 8.54 17.05
N ALA A 5 16.63 7.31 16.62
CA ALA A 5 16.30 7.02 15.24
C ALA A 5 15.35 5.81 15.13
N LEU A 6 14.43 5.90 14.16
CA LEU A 6 13.57 4.80 13.76
C LEU A 6 14.10 4.20 12.45
N TYR A 7 14.55 2.96 12.52
CA TYR A 7 15.04 2.19 11.37
C TYR A 7 13.87 1.43 10.73
N LEU A 8 13.67 1.56 9.42
CA LEU A 8 12.67 0.76 8.69
C LEU A 8 13.41 -0.36 7.97
N VAL A 9 13.29 -1.59 8.46
CA VAL A 9 14.15 -2.70 8.03
C VAL A 9 13.34 -3.73 7.25
N SER A 10 13.73 -3.94 5.99
CA SER A 10 13.10 -4.95 5.16
C SER A 10 13.52 -6.36 5.57
N THR A 11 12.58 -7.29 5.62
CA THR A 11 12.78 -8.71 5.95
C THR A 11 12.65 -9.59 4.70
N PRO A 12 13.24 -10.80 4.69
CA PRO A 12 13.07 -11.75 3.61
C PRO A 12 11.61 -12.04 3.22
N ILE A 13 11.38 -12.30 1.93
CA ILE A 13 10.07 -12.69 1.38
C ILE A 13 9.97 -14.18 1.04
N GLY A 14 10.84 -15.01 1.63
CA GLY A 14 10.86 -16.46 1.43
C GLY A 14 12.26 -17.10 1.39
N ASN A 15 13.31 -16.31 1.15
CA ASN A 15 14.70 -16.76 1.17
C ASN A 15 15.52 -15.98 2.21
N LEU A 16 16.02 -16.67 3.24
CA LEU A 16 16.82 -16.05 4.30
C LEU A 16 18.09 -15.34 3.77
N GLY A 17 18.62 -15.76 2.62
CA GLY A 17 19.76 -15.10 1.98
C GLY A 17 19.49 -13.64 1.56
N ASP A 18 18.22 -13.21 1.52
CA ASP A 18 17.84 -11.86 1.09
C ASP A 18 17.88 -10.82 2.23
N LEU A 19 18.17 -11.25 3.47
CA LEU A 19 18.40 -10.30 4.56
C LEU A 19 19.79 -9.68 4.43
N SER A 20 19.85 -8.38 4.19
CA SER A 20 21.12 -7.70 3.94
C SER A 20 22.02 -7.66 5.19
N PRO A 21 23.36 -7.66 5.03
CA PRO A 21 24.28 -7.50 6.17
C PRO A 21 23.98 -6.26 7.01
N ARG A 22 23.65 -5.14 6.36
CA ARG A 22 23.27 -3.90 7.04
C ARG A 22 21.97 -4.05 7.86
N ALA A 23 21.01 -4.84 7.38
CA ALA A 23 19.79 -5.12 8.15
C ALA A 23 20.13 -5.90 9.43
N ILE A 24 20.99 -6.92 9.34
CA ILE A 24 21.45 -7.70 10.51
C ILE A 24 22.14 -6.78 11.53
N GLU A 25 23.11 -5.97 11.09
CA GLU A 25 23.83 -5.02 11.95
C GLU A 25 22.87 -4.05 12.66
N VAL A 26 21.90 -3.49 11.92
CA VAL A 26 20.90 -2.59 12.50
C VAL A 26 20.07 -3.32 13.54
N LEU A 27 19.52 -4.49 13.21
CA LEU A 27 18.67 -5.27 14.10
C LEU A 27 19.41 -5.72 15.36
N GLN A 28 20.71 -5.99 15.30
CA GLN A 28 21.56 -6.27 16.47
C GLN A 28 21.90 -5.02 17.31
N SER A 29 21.86 -3.83 16.73
CA SER A 29 22.30 -2.58 17.38
C SER A 29 21.19 -1.73 18.01
N VAL A 30 19.93 -1.96 17.62
CA VAL A 30 18.77 -1.21 18.15
C VAL A 30 18.37 -1.72 19.53
N GLU A 31 17.69 -0.89 20.31
CA GLU A 31 17.21 -1.25 21.65
C GLU A 31 16.00 -2.17 21.59
N THR A 32 15.14 -2.03 20.58
CA THR A 32 13.93 -2.84 20.41
C THR A 32 13.55 -2.94 18.95
N ILE A 33 13.10 -4.13 18.55
CA ILE A 33 12.50 -4.40 17.25
C ILE A 33 10.97 -4.41 17.42
N LEU A 34 10.30 -3.59 16.62
CA LEU A 34 8.85 -3.50 16.51
C LEU A 34 8.42 -4.40 15.35
N ALA A 35 7.54 -5.36 15.62
CA ALA A 35 7.09 -6.35 14.65
C ALA A 35 5.57 -6.51 14.69
N GLU A 36 4.96 -6.84 13.56
CA GLU A 36 3.53 -7.14 13.48
C GLU A 36 3.18 -8.38 14.31
N ASP A 37 3.79 -9.52 13.97
CA ASP A 37 3.74 -10.73 14.79
C ASP A 37 5.14 -11.14 15.27
N THR A 38 5.38 -10.92 16.57
CA THR A 38 6.64 -11.31 17.23
C THR A 38 6.92 -12.81 17.14
N ARG A 39 5.89 -13.67 17.03
CA ARG A 39 6.03 -15.13 16.90
C ARG A 39 6.46 -15.52 15.50
N HIS A 40 6.11 -14.72 14.49
CA HIS A 40 6.57 -14.88 13.11
C HIS A 40 8.02 -14.42 12.96
N SER A 41 8.35 -13.27 13.55
CA SER A 41 9.67 -12.65 13.41
C SER A 41 10.77 -13.34 14.21
N ARG A 42 10.49 -13.87 15.40
CA ARG A 42 11.50 -14.48 16.30
C ARG A 42 12.29 -15.64 15.65
N PRO A 43 11.66 -16.64 15.00
CA PRO A 43 12.40 -17.71 14.33
C PRO A 43 13.37 -17.21 13.26
N MET A 44 13.00 -16.19 12.50
CA MET A 44 13.89 -15.58 11.51
C MET A 44 15.08 -14.91 12.20
N LEU A 45 14.83 -14.10 13.22
CA LEU A 45 15.88 -13.39 13.97
C LEU A 45 16.87 -14.36 14.66
N ASP A 46 16.39 -15.52 15.13
CA ASP A 46 17.24 -16.57 15.70
C ASP A 46 18.25 -17.13 14.69
N ARG A 47 17.87 -17.23 13.41
CA ARG A 47 18.78 -17.71 12.34
C ARG A 47 19.96 -16.77 12.09
N PHE A 48 19.83 -15.50 12.47
CA PHE A 48 20.86 -14.47 12.30
C PHE A 48 21.50 -14.04 13.63
N ASP A 49 21.26 -14.78 14.71
CA ASP A 49 21.82 -14.48 16.04
C ASP A 49 21.44 -13.07 16.55
N VAL A 50 20.21 -12.62 16.24
CA VAL A 50 19.71 -11.31 16.66
C VAL A 50 18.91 -11.44 17.95
N HIS A 51 19.51 -11.16 19.12
CA HIS A 51 18.84 -11.31 20.41
C HIS A 51 18.05 -10.07 20.89
N THR A 52 17.98 -9.03 20.07
CA THR A 52 17.30 -7.79 20.41
C THR A 52 15.83 -8.01 20.82
N PRO A 53 15.35 -7.36 21.90
CA PRO A 53 13.97 -7.51 22.36
C PRO A 53 12.95 -7.15 21.28
N LEU A 54 11.90 -7.96 21.19
CA LEU A 54 10.76 -7.73 20.30
C LEU A 54 9.60 -7.08 21.06
N LEU A 55 8.90 -6.17 20.39
CA LEU A 55 7.65 -5.58 20.85
C LEU A 55 6.62 -5.64 19.73
N ALA A 56 5.42 -6.13 20.05
CA ALA A 56 4.33 -6.19 19.08
C ALA A 56 3.82 -4.79 18.72
N HIS A 57 3.82 -4.47 17.43
CA HIS A 57 3.33 -3.22 16.86
C HIS A 57 2.61 -3.51 15.55
N HIS A 58 1.28 -3.53 15.59
CA HIS A 58 0.41 -3.96 14.50
C HIS A 58 -0.81 -3.04 14.39
N GLU A 59 -1.55 -3.13 13.28
CA GLU A 59 -2.63 -2.20 12.93
C GLU A 59 -3.62 -1.95 14.08
N HIS A 60 -4.05 -3.02 14.78
CA HIS A 60 -5.00 -2.91 15.90
C HIS A 60 -4.45 -2.21 17.14
N ASN A 61 -3.12 -2.14 17.34
CA ASN A 61 -2.51 -1.57 18.53
C ASN A 61 -1.76 -0.25 18.27
N GLU A 62 -1.51 0.08 17.01
CA GLU A 62 -0.61 1.15 16.61
C GLU A 62 -1.03 2.51 17.19
N ALA A 63 -2.34 2.80 17.22
CA ALA A 63 -2.88 4.03 17.82
C ALA A 63 -2.54 4.17 19.30
N LYS A 64 -2.50 3.06 20.04
CA LYS A 64 -2.22 3.03 21.48
C LYS A 64 -0.72 3.03 21.77
N SER A 65 0.07 2.29 20.98
CA SER A 65 1.50 2.11 21.22
C SER A 65 2.35 3.28 20.71
N THR A 66 1.92 3.97 19.65
CA THR A 66 2.68 5.06 19.00
C THR A 66 3.15 6.15 19.96
N PRO A 67 2.31 6.75 20.84
CA PRO A 67 2.75 7.85 21.69
C PRO A 67 3.94 7.50 22.59
N ALA A 68 3.92 6.31 23.20
CA ALA A 68 5.00 5.85 24.06
C ALA A 68 6.30 5.58 23.27
N LEU A 69 6.18 5.05 22.04
CA LEU A 69 7.33 4.81 21.16
C LEU A 69 7.97 6.12 20.69
N VAL A 70 7.17 7.14 20.37
CA VAL A 70 7.68 8.47 20.01
C VAL A 70 8.44 9.11 21.18
N VAL A 71 7.92 9.01 22.40
CA VAL A 71 8.62 9.50 23.60
C VAL A 71 10.00 8.83 23.74
N ARG A 72 10.08 7.51 23.53
CA ARG A 72 11.37 6.78 23.57
C ARG A 72 12.33 7.28 22.48
N LEU A 73 11.84 7.43 21.24
CA LEU A 73 12.63 7.90 20.11
C LEU A 73 13.18 9.32 20.35
N VAL A 74 12.34 10.24 20.82
CA VAL A 74 12.76 11.61 21.20
C VAL A 74 13.77 11.58 22.34
N GLY A 75 13.61 10.64 23.28
CA GLY A 75 14.55 10.39 24.37
C GLY A 75 15.90 9.80 23.95
N GLY A 76 16.14 9.55 22.65
CA GLY A 76 17.41 9.03 22.14
C GLY A 76 17.41 7.54 21.82
N ALA A 77 16.28 6.84 22.00
CA ALA A 77 16.20 5.42 21.71
C ALA A 77 16.37 5.14 20.21
N ARG A 78 16.95 3.98 19.91
CA ARG A 78 17.08 3.45 18.55
C ARG A 78 16.14 2.28 18.43
N LEU A 79 15.13 2.38 17.57
CA LEU A 79 14.13 1.34 17.36
C LEU A 79 14.16 0.88 15.91
N ALA A 80 13.90 -0.39 15.65
CA ALA A 80 13.66 -0.89 14.30
C ALA A 80 12.18 -1.25 14.13
N LEU A 81 11.58 -0.91 13.01
CA LEU A 81 10.29 -1.43 12.55
C LEU A 81 10.57 -2.44 11.42
N ILE A 82 10.04 -3.65 11.57
CA ILE A 82 10.05 -4.71 10.56
C ILE A 82 8.62 -5.07 10.18
N SER A 83 8.44 -5.62 8.98
CA SER A 83 7.24 -6.38 8.61
C SER A 83 7.51 -7.88 8.67
N ASP A 84 6.45 -8.68 8.71
CA ASP A 84 6.56 -10.14 8.70
C ASP A 84 7.29 -10.63 7.43
N ALA A 85 7.09 -9.95 6.30
CA ALA A 85 7.84 -10.19 5.07
C ALA A 85 7.95 -8.92 4.21
N GLY A 86 9.15 -8.65 3.69
CA GLY A 86 9.39 -7.59 2.72
C GLY A 86 9.66 -6.22 3.34
N THR A 87 9.24 -5.16 2.65
CA THR A 87 9.53 -3.79 3.06
C THR A 87 8.39 -3.24 3.94
N PRO A 88 8.67 -2.80 5.18
CA PRO A 88 7.66 -2.20 6.05
C PRO A 88 6.90 -1.07 5.35
N LEU A 89 5.65 -0.86 5.76
CA LEU A 89 4.71 0.15 5.23
C LEU A 89 4.13 -0.15 3.84
N LEU A 90 4.64 -1.14 3.10
CA LEU A 90 4.03 -1.57 1.83
C LEU A 90 2.90 -2.55 2.10
N SER A 91 1.72 -2.00 2.41
CA SER A 91 0.55 -2.76 2.85
C SER A 91 0.71 -3.46 4.21
N ASP A 92 1.64 -2.94 5.02
CA ASP A 92 1.95 -3.36 6.39
C ASP A 92 1.66 -2.21 7.39
N PRO A 93 1.48 -2.51 8.69
CA PRO A 93 1.31 -1.49 9.74
C PRO A 93 2.57 -0.63 9.97
N GLY A 94 2.41 0.49 10.72
CA GLY A 94 3.53 1.34 11.16
C GLY A 94 3.54 2.76 10.59
N ALA A 95 2.63 3.09 9.67
CA ALA A 95 2.55 4.40 9.04
C ALA A 95 2.26 5.53 10.04
N ARG A 96 1.44 5.27 11.07
CA ARG A 96 1.14 6.25 12.12
C ARG A 96 2.38 6.48 12.99
N LEU A 97 3.14 5.43 13.32
CA LEU A 97 4.38 5.59 14.07
C LEU A 97 5.40 6.42 13.28
N VAL A 98 5.64 6.08 12.01
CA VAL A 98 6.58 6.83 11.16
C VAL A 98 6.16 8.30 11.07
N ARG A 99 4.86 8.56 10.84
CA ARG A 99 4.36 9.92 10.76
C ARG A 99 4.59 10.71 12.06
N ALA A 100 4.20 10.13 13.19
CA ALA A 100 4.35 10.78 14.49
C ALA A 100 5.82 10.99 14.87
N ALA A 101 6.71 10.08 14.47
CA ALA A 101 8.16 10.22 14.66
C ALA A 101 8.72 11.38 13.80
N ILE A 102 8.31 11.50 12.54
CA ILE A 102 8.67 12.63 11.66
C ILE A 102 8.19 13.95 12.27
N ASP A 103 6.92 14.02 12.68
CA ASP A 103 6.33 15.22 13.26
C ASP A 103 7.05 15.64 14.57
N ALA A 104 7.66 14.67 15.29
CA ALA A 104 8.47 14.89 16.48
C ALA A 104 9.96 15.17 16.20
N GLY A 105 10.37 15.28 14.93
CA GLY A 105 11.77 15.53 14.53
C GLY A 105 12.72 14.34 14.69
N VAL A 106 12.19 13.13 14.82
CA VAL A 106 12.99 11.89 14.90
C VAL A 106 13.56 11.56 13.52
N THR A 107 14.81 11.09 13.49
CA THR A 107 15.43 10.62 12.24
C THR A 107 14.82 9.29 11.81
N ILE A 108 14.32 9.22 10.57
CA ILE A 108 13.85 7.98 9.95
C ILE A 108 14.94 7.45 9.02
N VAL A 109 15.32 6.18 9.20
CA VAL A 109 16.40 5.55 8.43
C VAL A 109 15.86 4.31 7.71
N PRO A 110 15.47 4.41 6.43
CA PRO A 110 15.11 3.24 5.64
C PRO A 110 16.35 2.38 5.35
N ILE A 111 16.24 1.07 5.60
CA ILE A 111 17.23 0.06 5.26
C ILE A 111 16.71 -0.73 4.05
N PRO A 112 17.34 -0.59 2.87
CA PRO A 112 16.95 -1.32 1.68
C PRO A 112 17.03 -2.84 1.88
N GLY A 113 16.15 -3.57 1.20
CA GLY A 113 16.14 -5.03 1.21
C GLY A 113 15.03 -5.59 0.32
N ALA A 114 14.57 -6.80 0.64
CA ALA A 114 13.62 -7.53 -0.19
C ALA A 114 12.27 -6.78 -0.32
N SER A 115 11.73 -6.77 -1.54
CA SER A 115 10.43 -6.22 -1.89
C SER A 115 9.79 -7.08 -2.97
N ALA A 116 8.67 -7.73 -2.64
CA ALA A 116 7.95 -8.59 -3.58
C ALA A 116 7.45 -7.81 -4.81
N LEU A 117 7.01 -6.56 -4.60
CA LEU A 117 6.59 -5.64 -5.65
C LEU A 117 7.71 -5.40 -6.67
N LEU A 118 8.89 -5.01 -6.20
CA LEU A 118 10.01 -4.70 -7.08
C LEU A 118 10.54 -5.96 -7.76
N ALA A 119 10.67 -7.07 -7.03
CA ALA A 119 11.10 -8.35 -7.60
C ALA A 119 10.18 -8.81 -8.74
N ALA A 120 8.87 -8.71 -8.56
CA ALA A 120 7.89 -9.03 -9.60
C ALA A 120 7.99 -8.08 -10.79
N LEU A 121 8.07 -6.77 -10.55
CA LEU A 121 8.15 -5.77 -11.62
C LEU A 121 9.39 -5.98 -12.50
N VAL A 122 10.59 -6.09 -11.91
CA VAL A 122 11.83 -6.24 -12.69
C VAL A 122 11.92 -7.60 -13.39
N GLY A 123 11.30 -8.64 -12.83
CA GLY A 123 11.22 -9.97 -13.42
C GLY A 123 10.14 -10.12 -14.50
N SER A 124 9.22 -9.16 -14.62
CA SER A 124 8.03 -9.29 -15.48
C SER A 124 8.29 -9.09 -16.98
N GLY A 125 9.39 -8.43 -17.35
CA GLY A 125 9.64 -8.00 -18.73
C GLY A 125 8.80 -6.79 -19.19
N LEU A 126 8.00 -6.18 -18.31
CA LEU A 126 7.26 -4.95 -18.58
C LEU A 126 8.18 -3.72 -18.53
N ASP A 127 7.76 -2.62 -19.18
CA ASP A 127 8.42 -1.33 -19.03
C ASP A 127 8.23 -0.80 -17.59
N ALA A 128 9.31 -0.78 -16.83
CA ALA A 128 9.34 -0.34 -15.44
C ALA A 128 9.60 1.17 -15.28
N THR A 129 9.64 1.96 -16.38
CA THR A 129 9.89 3.41 -16.33
C THR A 129 8.85 4.15 -15.51
N ARG A 130 7.58 3.71 -15.60
CA ARG A 130 6.46 4.25 -14.83
C ARG A 130 5.54 3.10 -14.43
N PHE A 131 5.27 2.96 -13.15
CA PHE A 131 4.31 1.98 -12.65
C PHE A 131 3.58 2.55 -11.43
N THR A 132 2.41 1.96 -11.14
CA THR A 132 1.60 2.31 -9.99
C THR A 132 1.36 1.07 -9.14
N PHE A 133 1.62 1.17 -7.83
CA PHE A 133 1.28 0.13 -6.87
C PHE A 133 -0.06 0.43 -6.21
N TYR A 134 -1.01 -0.50 -6.36
CA TYR A 134 -2.39 -0.34 -5.84
C TYR A 134 -2.65 -1.09 -4.53
N GLY A 135 -1.66 -1.81 -3.98
CA GLY A 135 -1.88 -2.66 -2.82
C GLY A 135 -2.87 -3.79 -3.10
N PHE A 136 -3.62 -4.19 -2.07
CA PHE A 136 -4.61 -5.25 -2.18
C PHE A 136 -5.96 -4.73 -2.64
N LEU A 137 -6.60 -5.44 -3.56
CA LEU A 137 -7.99 -5.18 -3.93
C LEU A 137 -8.93 -5.57 -2.77
N ALA A 138 -10.08 -4.89 -2.68
CA ALA A 138 -11.11 -5.21 -1.71
C ALA A 138 -11.49 -6.70 -1.78
N ARG A 139 -11.45 -7.40 -0.64
CA ARG A 139 -11.70 -8.86 -0.59
C ARG A 139 -13.15 -9.23 -0.94
N LYS A 140 -14.12 -8.34 -0.70
CA LYS A 140 -15.57 -8.56 -0.85
C LYS A 140 -16.31 -7.25 -1.18
N GLY A 141 -17.59 -7.35 -1.56
CA GLY A 141 -18.46 -6.19 -1.75
C GLY A 141 -18.39 -5.54 -3.15
N LYS A 142 -19.12 -4.44 -3.32
CA LYS A 142 -19.21 -3.72 -4.62
C LYS A 142 -17.87 -3.15 -5.08
N GLU A 143 -16.97 -2.86 -4.14
CA GLU A 143 -15.61 -2.34 -4.38
C GLU A 143 -14.69 -3.39 -5.04
N ARG A 144 -14.92 -4.70 -4.82
CA ARG A 144 -14.23 -5.78 -5.57
C ARG A 144 -14.69 -5.86 -7.02
N SER A 145 -15.92 -5.44 -7.28
CA SER A 145 -16.63 -5.69 -8.53
C SER A 145 -16.48 -4.56 -9.55
N SER A 146 -15.89 -3.42 -9.23
CA SER A 146 -15.68 -2.37 -10.25
C SER A 146 -14.59 -2.80 -11.22
N ALA A 147 -14.99 -3.14 -12.44
CA ALA A 147 -14.08 -3.51 -13.53
C ALA A 147 -14.32 -2.61 -14.74
N VAL A 148 -13.24 -2.36 -15.49
CA VAL A 148 -13.33 -1.79 -16.84
C VAL A 148 -13.29 -2.94 -17.83
N ARG A 149 -14.22 -2.93 -18.78
CA ARG A 149 -14.39 -3.95 -19.81
C ARG A 149 -14.49 -3.31 -21.18
N GLU A 150 -14.27 -4.10 -22.21
CA GLU A 150 -14.52 -3.74 -23.60
C GLU A 150 -15.61 -4.66 -24.18
N VAL A 151 -16.49 -4.11 -25.01
CA VAL A 151 -17.52 -4.88 -25.72
C VAL A 151 -16.87 -5.57 -26.92
N VAL A 152 -16.78 -6.89 -26.88
CA VAL A 152 -16.20 -7.70 -27.97
C VAL A 152 -17.26 -8.24 -28.94
N GLU A 153 -18.50 -8.41 -28.49
CA GLU A 153 -19.66 -8.78 -29.30
C GLU A 153 -20.90 -8.08 -28.74
N SER A 154 -21.81 -7.62 -29.60
CA SER A 154 -23.06 -7.01 -29.16
C SER A 154 -24.20 -7.14 -30.16
N ARG A 155 -25.38 -7.42 -29.61
CA ARG A 155 -26.68 -7.33 -30.31
C ARG A 155 -27.50 -6.13 -29.84
N HIS A 156 -26.92 -5.30 -28.98
CA HIS A 156 -27.60 -4.19 -28.32
C HIS A 156 -27.25 -2.88 -29.03
N LYS A 157 -28.28 -2.13 -29.47
CA LYS A 157 -28.13 -0.89 -30.26
C LYS A 157 -27.22 0.15 -29.61
N ASP A 158 -27.26 0.23 -28.28
CA ASP A 158 -26.48 1.22 -27.54
C ASP A 158 -25.06 0.77 -27.24
N PHE A 159 -24.69 -0.51 -27.34
CA PHE A 159 -23.34 -0.96 -26.95
C PHE A 159 -22.62 -1.53 -28.15
N ALA A 160 -21.96 -0.68 -28.95
CA ALA A 160 -21.19 -1.13 -30.11
C ALA A 160 -19.94 -1.93 -29.69
N ILE A 161 -19.49 -2.81 -30.58
CA ILE A 161 -18.18 -3.47 -30.43
C ILE A 161 -17.08 -2.41 -30.31
N GLY A 162 -16.13 -2.62 -29.40
CA GLY A 162 -15.07 -1.68 -29.03
C GLY A 162 -15.47 -0.65 -27.98
N ALA A 163 -16.75 -0.57 -27.59
CA ALA A 163 -17.15 0.33 -26.51
C ALA A 163 -16.52 -0.11 -25.17
N ARG A 164 -15.93 0.84 -24.45
CA ARG A 164 -15.39 0.60 -23.10
C ARG A 164 -16.46 0.91 -22.05
N LEU A 165 -16.59 0.01 -21.09
CA LEU A 165 -17.63 0.03 -20.08
C LEU A 165 -17.02 -0.02 -18.69
N ARG A 166 -17.60 0.73 -17.76
CA ARG A 166 -17.47 0.48 -16.33
C ARG A 166 -18.60 -0.44 -15.92
N THR A 167 -18.26 -1.51 -15.22
CA THR A 167 -19.25 -2.46 -14.72
C THR A 167 -19.00 -2.84 -13.28
N PHE A 168 -20.05 -3.39 -12.64
CA PHE A 168 -19.96 -4.08 -11.38
C PHE A 168 -20.04 -5.59 -11.61
N GLY A 169 -18.90 -6.25 -11.79
CA GLY A 169 -18.76 -7.71 -11.93
C GLY A 169 -17.36 -8.21 -11.56
N HIS A 170 -17.23 -9.51 -11.28
CA HIS A 170 -15.93 -10.12 -10.96
C HIS A 170 -15.00 -10.17 -12.17
N TRP A 171 -13.69 -10.23 -11.95
CA TRP A 171 -12.71 -10.47 -13.03
C TRP A 171 -13.08 -11.73 -13.82
N ALA A 172 -13.18 -11.58 -15.14
CA ALA A 172 -13.55 -12.64 -16.06
C ALA A 172 -13.12 -12.24 -17.47
N ASP A 173 -12.58 -13.19 -18.24
CA ASP A 173 -12.17 -12.99 -19.64
C ASP A 173 -13.35 -12.58 -20.52
N TYR A 174 -14.53 -13.15 -20.25
CA TYR A 174 -15.78 -12.81 -20.93
C TYR A 174 -16.93 -12.77 -19.93
N SER A 175 -17.91 -11.90 -20.18
CA SER A 175 -19.16 -11.81 -19.40
C SER A 175 -20.32 -11.50 -20.33
N LEU A 176 -21.41 -12.26 -20.20
CA LEU A 176 -22.65 -12.01 -20.95
C LEU A 176 -23.53 -11.03 -20.17
N ALA A 177 -24.08 -10.06 -20.88
CA ALA A 177 -24.99 -9.05 -20.34
C ALA A 177 -26.28 -9.02 -21.17
N SER A 178 -27.43 -9.02 -20.49
CA SER A 178 -28.74 -8.76 -21.11
C SER A 178 -29.24 -7.35 -20.76
N GLU A 179 -30.22 -6.84 -21.51
CA GLU A 179 -30.82 -5.49 -21.37
C GLU A 179 -31.17 -5.08 -19.92
N GLN A 180 -31.45 -6.05 -19.05
CA GLN A 180 -31.86 -5.80 -17.65
C GLN A 180 -30.69 -5.48 -16.71
N SER A 181 -29.46 -5.54 -17.17
CA SER A 181 -28.29 -5.23 -16.36
C SER A 181 -28.02 -3.72 -16.37
N GLY A 182 -28.71 -2.97 -15.50
CA GLY A 182 -28.39 -1.57 -15.16
C GLY A 182 -27.01 -1.37 -14.49
N LEU A 183 -26.07 -2.28 -14.77
CA LEU A 183 -24.75 -2.42 -14.18
C LEU A 183 -23.65 -1.94 -15.14
N PHE A 184 -23.98 -1.61 -16.40
CA PHE A 184 -23.02 -1.16 -17.40
C PHE A 184 -23.18 0.33 -17.67
N GLN A 185 -22.13 1.09 -17.37
CA GLN A 185 -22.03 2.49 -17.73
C GLN A 185 -20.98 2.63 -18.81
N LYS A 186 -21.34 3.21 -19.96
CA LYS A 186 -20.35 3.59 -20.97
C LYS A 186 -19.34 4.55 -20.35
N LEU A 187 -18.06 4.26 -20.57
CA LEU A 187 -17.04 5.24 -20.29
C LEU A 187 -17.02 6.26 -21.41
N PRO A 188 -17.02 7.58 -21.11
CA PRO A 188 -16.66 8.58 -22.10
C PRO A 188 -15.16 8.40 -22.34
N VAL A 189 -14.82 7.65 -23.38
CA VAL A 189 -13.43 7.38 -23.74
C VAL A 189 -12.93 8.58 -24.53
N GLU A 190 -11.98 9.31 -23.98
CA GLU A 190 -11.11 10.20 -24.77
C GLU A 190 -9.84 9.38 -25.10
N ASP A 191 -9.34 9.50 -26.33
CA ASP A 191 -8.28 8.62 -26.86
C ASP A 191 -6.94 8.75 -26.09
N ASP A 192 -6.78 9.79 -25.28
CA ASP A 192 -5.59 10.12 -24.51
C ASP A 192 -5.63 9.64 -23.05
N ILE A 193 -6.71 8.99 -22.61
CA ILE A 193 -6.86 8.51 -21.22
C ILE A 193 -6.77 6.98 -21.14
N ASP A 194 -5.74 6.51 -20.43
CA ASP A 194 -5.51 5.09 -20.18
C ASP A 194 -6.65 4.44 -19.34
N LEU A 195 -7.02 3.20 -19.70
CA LEU A 195 -8.12 2.48 -19.05
C LEU A 195 -8.01 2.38 -17.51
N PRO A 196 -6.84 2.12 -16.91
CA PRO A 196 -6.66 2.17 -15.46
C PRO A 196 -7.00 3.51 -14.81
N ALA A 197 -6.88 4.64 -15.53
CA ALA A 197 -7.23 5.95 -14.99
C ALA A 197 -8.73 6.09 -14.69
N TYR A 198 -9.60 5.38 -15.43
CA TYR A 198 -11.04 5.33 -15.18
C TYR A 198 -11.42 4.52 -13.93
N LEU A 199 -10.56 3.59 -13.49
CA LEU A 199 -10.70 2.91 -12.20
C LEU A 199 -10.18 3.77 -11.05
N ALA A 200 -9.17 4.60 -11.31
CA ALA A 200 -8.52 5.47 -10.33
C ALA A 200 -9.13 6.89 -10.31
N MET A 201 -8.47 7.87 -10.95
CA MET A 201 -8.84 9.29 -10.90
C MET A 201 -10.23 9.60 -11.49
N GLY A 202 -10.64 8.89 -12.55
CA GLY A 202 -11.96 9.04 -13.16
C GLY A 202 -13.06 8.19 -12.49
N GLY A 203 -12.68 7.37 -11.50
CA GLY A 203 -13.58 6.51 -10.75
C GLY A 203 -14.30 7.25 -9.61
N PRO A 204 -15.29 6.62 -8.95
CA PRO A 204 -16.02 7.23 -7.82
C PRO A 204 -15.10 7.75 -6.71
N ASN A 205 -13.98 7.06 -6.48
CA ASN A 205 -12.98 7.43 -5.48
C ASN A 205 -12.20 8.69 -5.90
N GLY A 206 -11.78 8.79 -7.16
CA GLY A 206 -11.13 9.99 -7.69
C GLY A 206 -12.04 11.21 -7.71
N TRP A 207 -13.31 11.04 -8.08
CA TRP A 207 -14.32 12.12 -8.00
C TRP A 207 -14.59 12.58 -6.58
N THR A 208 -14.65 11.65 -5.62
CA THR A 208 -14.80 11.99 -4.20
C THR A 208 -13.61 12.81 -3.70
N ALA A 209 -12.41 12.41 -4.11
CA ALA A 209 -11.19 13.13 -3.75
C ALA A 209 -11.14 14.52 -4.42
N TYR A 210 -11.55 14.63 -5.68
CA TYR A 210 -11.69 15.91 -6.39
C TYR A 210 -12.65 16.86 -5.65
N ALA A 211 -13.87 16.40 -5.31
CA ALA A 211 -14.84 17.18 -4.53
C ALA A 211 -14.28 17.61 -3.17
N GLY A 212 -13.56 16.71 -2.48
CA GLY A 212 -12.85 17.04 -1.23
C GLY A 212 -11.85 18.18 -1.39
N ILE A 213 -11.22 18.34 -2.55
CA ILE A 213 -10.26 19.43 -2.80
C ILE A 213 -10.96 20.72 -3.17
N VAL A 214 -11.94 20.66 -4.07
CA VAL A 214 -12.55 21.88 -4.62
C VAL A 214 -13.61 22.46 -3.70
N ASP A 215 -14.43 21.61 -3.07
CA ASP A 215 -15.58 22.07 -2.28
C ASP A 215 -15.23 22.20 -0.78
N VAL A 216 -14.43 21.27 -0.26
CA VAL A 216 -14.05 21.24 1.17
C VAL A 216 -12.72 21.94 1.41
N GLY A 217 -11.65 21.52 0.72
CA GLY A 217 -10.30 22.03 0.90
C GLY A 217 -10.06 23.43 0.30
N LYS A 218 -10.80 23.78 -0.76
CA LYS A 218 -10.71 25.06 -1.51
C LYS A 218 -9.27 25.46 -1.86
N ALA A 219 -8.51 24.51 -2.41
CA ALA A 219 -7.12 24.73 -2.79
C ALA A 219 -6.95 25.91 -3.76
N LYS A 220 -5.89 26.70 -3.55
CA LYS A 220 -5.61 27.92 -4.32
C LYS A 220 -4.53 27.71 -5.36
N LYS A 221 -4.51 28.57 -6.37
CA LYS A 221 -3.49 28.57 -7.42
C LYS A 221 -2.08 28.68 -6.80
N GLY A 222 -1.21 27.73 -7.12
CA GLY A 222 0.15 27.65 -6.60
C GLY A 222 0.33 26.69 -5.41
N GLU A 223 -0.77 26.19 -4.84
CA GLU A 223 -0.72 25.15 -3.81
C GLU A 223 -0.57 23.77 -4.45
N THR A 224 0.30 22.95 -3.87
CA THR A 224 0.43 21.54 -4.26
C THR A 224 -0.51 20.72 -3.40
N VAL A 225 -1.49 20.08 -4.04
CA VAL A 225 -2.46 19.22 -3.37
C VAL A 225 -2.17 17.77 -3.71
N VAL A 226 -1.94 16.97 -2.68
CA VAL A 226 -1.76 15.52 -2.85
C VAL A 226 -3.11 14.86 -2.62
N VAL A 227 -3.58 14.18 -3.66
CA VAL A 227 -4.89 13.52 -3.69
C VAL A 227 -4.67 12.03 -3.53
N SER A 228 -5.00 11.50 -2.35
CA SER A 228 -5.01 10.06 -2.10
C SER A 228 -6.46 9.61 -1.98
N ALA A 229 -6.93 8.79 -2.91
CA ALA A 229 -8.26 8.20 -2.86
C ALA A 229 -8.13 6.76 -2.35
N ALA A 230 -8.46 6.52 -1.08
CA ALA A 230 -8.53 5.19 -0.46
C ALA A 230 -9.93 4.92 0.08
N ALA A 231 -10.49 3.74 -0.20
CA ALA A 231 -11.68 3.22 0.44
C ALA A 231 -11.37 1.87 1.09
N GLY A 232 -11.59 1.77 2.41
CA GLY A 232 -11.95 0.54 3.14
C GLY A 232 -10.85 -0.44 3.61
N ALA A 233 -10.95 -0.89 4.87
CA ALA A 233 -9.98 -1.67 5.65
C ALA A 233 -9.84 -3.17 5.30
N THR A 234 -8.68 -3.78 5.60
CA THR A 234 -8.46 -5.24 5.53
C THR A 234 -8.11 -5.87 6.88
N GLY A 235 -8.99 -6.72 7.39
CA GLY A 235 -8.66 -7.87 8.23
C GLY A 235 -8.95 -9.20 7.49
N SER A 236 -8.27 -10.25 7.94
CA SER A 236 -8.42 -11.70 7.67
C SER A 236 -8.09 -12.29 6.29
N LEU A 237 -6.97 -13.02 6.24
CA LEU A 237 -7.04 -14.47 6.05
C LEU A 237 -6.76 -15.12 7.41
#